data_AF-A0A380TIX1-F1
#
_entry.id   AF-A0A380TIX1-F1
#
_cell.length_a   1.000
_cell.length_b   1.000
_cell.length_c   1.000
_cell.angle_alpha   90.00
_cell.angle_beta   90.00
_cell.angle_gamma   90.00
#
_symmetry.space_group_name_H-M   'P 1'
#
loop_
_entity.id
_entity.type
_entity.pdbx_description
1 polymer ?
#
loop_
_entity_poly.entity_id
_entity_poly.type
_entity_poly.pdbx_seq_one_letter_code
_entity_poly.pdbx_strand_id
1 'polypeptide(L)'
;MPKGSLLRAGYSQDRPHLLAVHDGCSVKQSLAHGRVWLTDCDATRGDSGSPVLMRRGATVDLVGITAAVTGGDTTGSLVVPATAFAAAPKQ
;
A
#
# COMPACT_ATOMS: atom_id res chain seq x y z
N MET A 1 -4.20 5.67 11.66
CA MET A 1 -3.96 5.91 10.22
C MET A 1 -2.76 6.84 10.07
N PRO A 2 -1.89 6.61 9.09
CA PRO A 2 -0.73 7.48 8.87
C PRO A 2 -1.20 8.87 8.41
N LYS A 3 -0.56 9.92 8.93
CA LYS A 3 -0.77 11.30 8.48
C LYS A 3 0.28 11.62 7.42
N GLY A 4 -0.13 11.83 6.18
CA GLY A 4 0.76 12.16 5.08
C GLY A 4 0.37 11.45 3.78
N SER A 5 0.98 11.88 2.68
CA SER A 5 0.79 11.25 1.39
C SER A 5 1.59 9.95 1.28
N LEU A 6 0.97 8.95 0.67
CA LEU A 6 1.54 7.66 0.38
C LEU A 6 2.15 7.66 -1.02
N LEU A 7 3.19 6.84 -1.19
CA LEU A 7 3.69 6.41 -2.48
C LEU A 7 3.56 4.89 -2.57
N ARG A 8 3.11 4.37 -3.71
CA ARG A 8 3.24 2.95 -4.02
C ARG A 8 4.24 2.79 -5.14
N ALA A 9 5.24 1.93 -4.93
CA ALA A 9 6.21 1.57 -5.96
C ALA A 9 6.10 0.07 -6.26
N GLY A 10 5.94 -0.33 -7.52
CA GLY A 10 5.77 -1.74 -7.86
C GLY A 10 5.80 -2.08 -9.35
N TYR A 11 5.73 -3.37 -9.63
CA TYR A 11 5.76 -3.96 -10.97
C TYR A 11 4.36 -4.46 -11.33
N SER A 12 3.56 -3.60 -11.94
CA SER A 12 2.21 -3.96 -12.36
C SER A 12 2.23 -4.92 -13.55
N GLN A 13 1.12 -5.62 -13.78
CA GLN A 13 0.94 -6.48 -14.95
C GLN A 13 1.09 -5.71 -16.27
N ASP A 14 0.75 -4.42 -16.29
CA ASP A 14 0.88 -3.56 -17.47
C ASP A 14 2.34 -3.20 -17.75
N ARG A 15 3.20 -3.20 -16.72
CA ARG A 15 4.64 -2.94 -16.82
C ARG A 15 5.44 -3.91 -15.94
N PRO A 16 5.47 -5.22 -16.28
CA PRO A 16 6.00 -6.26 -15.39
C PRO A 16 7.53 -6.17 -15.17
N HIS A 17 8.23 -5.38 -15.99
CA HIS A 17 9.68 -5.22 -15.93
C HIS A 17 10.12 -3.78 -15.60
N LEU A 18 9.19 -2.86 -15.36
CA LEU A 18 9.49 -1.46 -15.07
C LEU A 18 8.83 -1.05 -13.77
N LEU A 19 9.64 -0.57 -12.82
CA LEU A 19 9.16 -0.08 -11.53
C LEU A 19 8.35 1.20 -11.74
N ALA A 20 7.03 1.12 -11.53
CA ALA A 20 6.12 2.25 -11.60
C ALA A 20 5.85 2.81 -10.20
N VAL A 21 5.70 4.13 -10.11
CA VAL A 21 5.40 4.83 -8.85
C VAL A 21 4.10 5.59 -9.01
N HIS A 22 3.16 5.37 -8.09
CA HIS A 22 2.03 6.26 -7.86
C HIS A 22 2.27 7.05 -6.57
N ASP A 23 2.44 8.36 -6.72
CA ASP A 23 2.66 9.32 -5.63
C ASP A 23 1.37 10.12 -5.40
N GLY A 24 1.17 10.66 -4.21
CA GLY A 24 0.01 11.48 -3.90
C GLY A 24 -1.18 10.72 -3.33
N CYS A 25 -1.08 9.41 -3.09
CA CYS A 25 -2.21 8.61 -2.61
C CYS A 25 -2.40 8.67 -1.08
N SER A 26 -3.50 8.11 -0.59
CA SER A 26 -4.01 8.26 0.77
C SER A 26 -4.77 7.02 1.25
N VAL A 27 -4.87 6.86 2.57
CA VAL A 27 -5.74 5.84 3.18
C VAL A 27 -7.17 6.34 3.19
N LYS A 28 -8.07 5.65 2.48
CA LYS A 28 -9.52 5.91 2.49
C LYS A 28 -10.18 5.38 3.76
N GLN A 29 -9.82 4.17 4.16
CA GLN A 29 -10.47 3.48 5.28
C GLN A 29 -9.52 2.52 6.00
N SER A 30 -9.76 2.33 7.30
CA SER A 30 -9.05 1.37 8.14
C SER A 30 -10.01 0.24 8.43
N LEU A 31 -9.62 -0.96 8.04
CA LEU A 31 -10.39 -2.19 8.15
C LEU A 31 -9.75 -3.12 9.18
N ALA A 32 -10.49 -4.14 9.61
CA ALA A 32 -9.98 -5.21 10.48
C ALA A 32 -9.19 -4.69 11.70
N HIS A 33 -9.74 -3.72 12.43
CA HIS A 33 -9.10 -3.09 13.59
C HIS A 33 -7.72 -2.46 13.29
N GLY A 34 -7.55 -1.90 12.09
CA GLY A 34 -6.30 -1.25 11.68
C GLY A 34 -5.23 -2.20 11.14
N ARG A 35 -5.55 -3.48 10.96
CA ARG A 35 -4.63 -4.46 10.34
C ARG A 35 -4.65 -4.43 8.81
N VAL A 36 -5.61 -3.74 8.21
CA VAL A 36 -5.70 -3.53 6.76
C VAL A 36 -6.13 -2.10 6.49
N TRP A 37 -5.54 -1.46 5.49
CA TRP A 37 -5.98 -0.17 4.96
C TRP A 37 -6.55 -0.36 3.56
N LEU A 38 -7.68 0.29 3.28
CA LEU A 38 -8.14 0.57 1.93
C LEU A 38 -7.57 1.92 1.49
N THR A 39 -6.93 1.98 0.33
CA THR A 39 -6.26 3.19 -0.19
C THR A 39 -6.75 3.55 -1.59
N ASP A 40 -6.52 4.80 -2.01
CA ASP A 40 -6.68 5.25 -3.40
C ASP A 40 -5.40 5.08 -4.23
N CYS A 41 -4.37 4.38 -3.72
CA CYS A 41 -3.17 4.14 -4.49
C CYS A 41 -3.52 3.27 -5.71
N ASP A 42 -3.21 3.79 -6.91
CA ASP A 42 -3.33 3.07 -8.17
C ASP A 42 -2.53 1.78 -8.10
N ALA A 43 -3.22 0.68 -8.33
CA ALA A 43 -2.68 -0.67 -8.30
C ALA A 43 -3.58 -1.56 -9.14
N THR A 44 -2.96 -2.55 -9.77
CA THR A 44 -3.64 -3.59 -10.54
C THR A 44 -3.02 -4.95 -10.20
N ARG A 45 -3.38 -5.99 -10.96
CA ARG A 45 -2.70 -7.29 -10.87
C ARG A 45 -1.19 -7.12 -11.04
N GLY A 46 -0.42 -7.90 -10.31
CA GLY A 46 1.04 -7.78 -10.26
C GLY A 46 1.55 -6.79 -9.20
N ASP A 47 0.75 -5.78 -8.80
CA ASP A 47 1.17 -4.86 -7.73
C ASP A 47 1.08 -5.47 -6.32
N SER A 48 0.56 -6.68 -6.17
CA SER A 48 0.68 -7.45 -4.92
C SER A 48 2.15 -7.59 -4.53
N GLY A 49 2.47 -7.27 -3.27
CA GLY A 49 3.83 -7.20 -2.76
C GLY A 49 4.50 -5.84 -2.91
N SER A 50 3.90 -4.88 -3.63
CA SER A 50 4.45 -3.54 -3.78
C SER A 50 4.63 -2.85 -2.43
N PRO A 51 5.80 -2.25 -2.13
CA PRO A 51 5.94 -1.38 -0.98
C PRO A 51 5.03 -0.16 -1.09
N VAL A 52 4.35 0.13 0.01
CA VAL A 52 3.69 1.41 0.27
C VAL A 52 4.56 2.21 1.22
N LEU A 53 4.96 3.38 0.76
CA LEU A 53 5.99 4.22 1.32
C LEU A 53 5.42 5.56 1.76
N MET A 54 6.12 6.24 2.65
CA MET A 54 5.82 7.62 3.03
C MET A 54 7.11 8.43 3.05
N ARG A 55 7.13 9.55 2.32
CA ARG A 55 8.26 10.49 2.35
C ARG A 55 8.18 11.36 3.60
N ARG A 56 9.26 11.41 4.38
CA ARG A 56 9.40 12.26 5.58
C ARG A 56 10.69 13.07 5.47
N GLY A 57 10.60 14.25 4.85
CA GLY A 57 11.78 15.05 4.54
C GLY A 57 12.72 14.30 3.60
N ALA A 58 13.93 13.98 4.07
CA ALA A 58 14.95 13.26 3.31
C ALA A 58 14.82 11.72 3.39
N THR A 59 13.93 11.17 4.23
CA THR A 59 13.75 9.72 4.38
C THR A 59 12.49 9.22 3.65
N VAL A 60 12.51 7.94 3.33
CA VAL A 60 11.37 7.20 2.76
C VAL A 60 11.15 5.98 3.63
N ASP A 61 10.02 5.96 4.34
CA ASP A 61 9.69 4.90 5.28
C ASP A 61 8.76 3.87 4.63
N LEU A 62 9.02 2.58 4.83
CA LEU A 62 8.07 1.52 4.51
C LEU A 62 6.92 1.55 5.53
N VAL A 63 5.71 1.86 5.06
CA VAL A 63 4.52 1.97 5.92
C VAL A 63 3.50 0.86 5.70
N GLY A 64 3.63 0.09 4.61
CA GLY A 64 2.82 -1.09 4.36
C GLY A 64 3.20 -1.83 3.09
N ILE A 65 2.49 -2.91 2.80
CA ILE A 65 2.64 -3.73 1.60
C ILE A 65 1.27 -3.88 0.95
N THR A 66 1.17 -3.59 -0.35
CA THR A 66 -0.04 -3.85 -1.13
C THR A 66 -0.28 -5.36 -1.19
N ALA A 67 -1.44 -5.81 -0.73
CA ALA A 67 -1.80 -7.24 -0.73
C ALA A 67 -2.74 -7.58 -1.89
N ALA A 68 -3.73 -6.71 -2.15
CA ALA A 68 -4.77 -6.96 -3.13
C ALA A 68 -5.37 -5.65 -3.68
N VAL A 69 -6.16 -5.77 -4.73
CA VAL A 69 -6.99 -4.71 -5.29
C VAL A 69 -8.46 -5.11 -5.19
N THR A 70 -9.35 -4.15 -4.96
CA THR A 70 -10.80 -4.38 -4.85
C THR A 70 -11.52 -3.77 -6.04
N GLY A 71 -12.64 -4.39 -6.43
CA GLY A 71 -13.55 -3.91 -7.48
C GLY A 71 -15.01 -3.91 -7.02
N GLY A 72 -15.92 -3.53 -7.92
CA GLY A 72 -17.34 -3.38 -7.60
C GLY A 72 -17.62 -2.08 -6.84
N ASP A 73 -18.47 -2.14 -5.81
CA ASP A 73 -18.92 -0.97 -5.04
C ASP A 73 -17.82 -0.33 -4.19
N THR A 74 -16.71 -1.04 -3.95
CA THR A 74 -15.54 -0.52 -3.23
C THR A 74 -14.30 -0.69 -4.09
N THR A 75 -13.79 0.42 -4.64
CA THR A 75 -12.58 0.46 -5.46
C THR A 75 -11.39 1.03 -4.72
N GLY A 76 -10.25 0.35 -4.86
CA GLY A 76 -8.98 0.77 -4.27
C GLY A 76 -8.03 -0.41 -4.11
N SER A 77 -6.95 -0.16 -3.38
CA SER A 77 -5.99 -1.20 -3.02
C SER A 77 -5.99 -1.47 -1.52
N LEU A 78 -5.89 -2.75 -1.16
CA LEU A 78 -5.76 -3.22 0.20
C LEU A 78 -4.28 -3.32 0.56
N VAL A 79 -3.92 -2.66 1.65
CA VAL A 79 -2.55 -2.55 2.14
C VAL A 79 -2.49 -3.14 3.53
N VAL A 80 -1.53 -4.03 3.77
CA VAL A 80 -1.20 -4.51 5.11
C VAL A 80 -0.20 -3.52 5.73
N PRO A 81 -0.53 -2.84 6.84
CA PRO A 81 0.34 -1.87 7.47
C PRO A 81 1.61 -2.52 8.02
N ALA A 82 2.72 -1.80 8.00
CA ALA A 82 3.99 -2.27 8.57
C ALA A 82 3.85 -2.67 10.06
N THR A 83 3.01 -1.95 10.80
CA THR A 83 2.71 -2.22 12.21
C THR A 83 1.97 -3.54 12.44
N ALA A 84 1.26 -4.05 11.43
CA ALA A 84 0.60 -5.35 11.53
C ALA A 84 1.62 -6.50 11.55
N PHE A 85 2.79 -6.33 10.92
CA PHE A 85 3.87 -7.31 10.97
C PHE A 85 4.64 -7.28 12.29
N ALA A 86 4.77 -6.11 12.92
CA ALA A 86 5.45 -6.00 14.23
C ALA A 86 4.73 -6.77 15.35
N ALA A 87 3.42 -6.97 15.22
CA ALA A 87 2.62 -7.75 16.16
C ALA A 87 2.57 -9.26 15.81
N ALA A 88 3.14 -9.68 14.68
CA ALA A 88 3.16 -11.08 14.28
C ALA A 88 4.19 -11.86 15.11
N PRO A 89 3.90 -13.12 15.50
CA PRO A 89 4.90 -13.98 16.13
C PRO A 89 6.13 -14.12 15.24
N LYS A 90 7.32 -13.95 15.83
CA LYS A 90 8.56 -14.30 15.15
C LYS A 90 8.57 -15.82 14.99
N GLN A 91 8.76 -16.28 13.75
CA GLN A 91 8.88 -17.70 13.41
C GLN A 91 10.17 -18.28 14.00
#